data_AF-A0A942KRH6-F1
#
_entry.id   AF-A0A942KRH6-F1
#
_cell.length_a   1.000
_cell.length_b   1.000
_cell.length_c   1.000
_cell.angle_alpha   90.00
_cell.angle_beta   90.00
_cell.angle_gamma   90.00
#
_symmetry.space_group_name_H-M   'P 1'
#
loop_
_entity.id
_entity.type
_entity.pdbx_description
1 polymer ?
#
loop_
_entity_poly.entity_id
_entity_poly.type
_entity_poly.pdbx_seq_one_letter_code
_entity_poly.pdbx_strand_id
1 'polypeptide(L)'
;MLKLTQIWGARRVDFIQKYDLLLGRLAEYESVLVAYSGGIDSTLLAVAAHVVHGHRCLAVLASSDTYPAHEVEYASALASDLGLRLFQVETHELVDPKFRRNDIDRCYYCKSELFSLLRTVADHKGLRHVVDGSNLDDLADFRPGTRAAKEYGVLSPMADAGLTKDDIRNIASSLGLPNWDKPSMACLASRFPYGEEITEGKLNRVAAAEAAIRALGFRQLRVRAHSDLARLEVGPDEFERAWETRAEIASALKSAGFTFAAVDLEGYRSGSLNEGLDSEQREILLQLPGGHSAAI
;
A
#
# COMPACT_ATOMS: atom_id res chain seq x y z
N MET A 1 4.48 -11.38 -40.96
CA MET A 1 4.46 -12.44 -39.92
C MET A 1 5.65 -12.20 -38.98
N LEU A 2 5.51 -11.21 -38.09
CA LEU A 2 6.54 -10.88 -37.09
C LEU A 2 6.56 -12.01 -36.05
N LYS A 3 7.72 -12.64 -35.86
CA LYS A 3 7.91 -13.82 -35.03
C LYS A 3 7.55 -13.49 -33.57
N LEU A 4 6.72 -14.34 -32.95
CA LEU A 4 6.33 -14.30 -31.53
C LEU A 4 7.54 -14.18 -30.56
N THR A 5 8.75 -14.54 -31.00
CA THR A 5 10.00 -14.40 -30.25
C THR A 5 10.49 -12.95 -30.11
N GLN A 6 10.17 -12.03 -31.02
CA GLN A 6 10.54 -10.61 -30.88
C GLN A 6 9.68 -9.87 -29.85
N ILE A 7 8.43 -10.29 -29.65
CA ILE A 7 7.50 -9.68 -28.69
C ILE A 7 7.90 -10.06 -27.25
N TRP A 8 8.36 -11.30 -27.03
CA TRP A 8 8.88 -11.76 -25.74
C TRP A 8 10.30 -11.25 -25.43
N GLY A 9 11.16 -11.11 -26.44
CA GLY A 9 12.50 -10.54 -26.27
C GLY A 9 12.49 -9.04 -25.94
N ALA A 10 11.62 -8.25 -26.59
CA ALA A 10 11.55 -6.80 -26.37
C ALA A 10 11.07 -6.41 -24.96
N ARG A 11 10.08 -7.10 -24.40
CA ARG A 11 9.60 -6.85 -23.03
C ARG A 11 10.64 -7.21 -21.96
N ARG A 12 11.43 -8.26 -22.17
CA ARG A 12 12.53 -8.64 -21.26
C ARG A 12 13.67 -7.61 -21.22
N VAL A 13 13.89 -6.91 -22.34
CA VAL A 13 14.95 -5.90 -22.44
C VAL A 13 14.54 -4.60 -21.74
N ASP A 14 13.24 -4.27 -21.73
CA ASP A 14 12.74 -2.99 -21.16
C ASP A 14 12.87 -2.90 -19.63
N PHE A 15 12.36 -3.90 -18.87
CA PHE A 15 12.37 -3.80 -17.41
C PHE A 15 13.77 -3.92 -16.78
N ILE A 16 14.69 -4.64 -17.43
CA ILE A 16 16.09 -4.73 -16.96
C ILE A 16 16.78 -3.38 -17.13
N GLN A 17 16.58 -2.72 -18.28
CA GLN A 17 17.11 -1.37 -18.50
C GLN A 17 16.52 -0.36 -17.51
N LYS A 18 15.23 -0.44 -17.21
CA LYS A 18 14.60 0.38 -16.16
C LYS A 18 15.18 0.11 -14.78
N TYR A 19 15.51 -1.14 -14.46
CA TYR A 19 16.19 -1.47 -13.21
C TYR A 19 17.60 -0.87 -13.15
N ASP A 20 18.37 -0.92 -14.24
CA ASP A 20 19.68 -0.25 -14.31
C ASP A 20 19.55 1.28 -14.15
N LEU A 21 18.49 1.89 -14.73
CA LEU A 21 18.18 3.30 -14.52
C LEU A 21 17.85 3.60 -13.05
N LEU A 22 17.06 2.75 -12.38
CA LEU A 22 16.79 2.89 -10.94
C LEU A 22 18.08 2.86 -10.12
N LEU A 23 18.98 1.91 -10.39
CA LEU A 23 20.27 1.83 -9.71
C LEU A 23 21.13 3.08 -9.99
N GLY A 24 21.13 3.58 -11.23
CA GLY A 24 21.78 4.82 -11.60
C GLY A 24 21.25 6.03 -10.82
N ARG A 25 19.93 6.17 -10.72
CA ARG A 25 19.28 7.24 -9.93
C ARG A 25 19.64 7.17 -8.45
N LEU A 26 19.60 5.97 -7.87
CA LEU A 26 20.00 5.78 -6.48
C LEU A 26 21.46 6.14 -6.26
N ALA A 27 22.35 5.82 -7.21
CA ALA A 27 23.78 6.14 -7.10
C ALA A 27 24.09 7.65 -7.13
N GLU A 28 23.17 8.49 -7.64
CA GLU A 28 23.28 9.96 -7.56
C GLU A 28 23.08 10.48 -6.13
N TYR A 29 22.42 9.70 -5.26
CA TYR A 29 22.17 10.08 -3.86
C TYR A 29 23.35 9.71 -2.96
N GLU A 30 23.67 10.54 -1.97
CA GLU A 30 24.79 10.22 -1.08
C GLU A 30 24.42 9.09 -0.10
N SER A 31 23.19 9.09 0.39
CA SER A 31 22.66 8.13 1.38
C SER A 31 21.14 8.22 1.43
N VAL A 32 20.49 7.12 1.74
CA VAL A 32 19.03 7.01 1.63
C VAL A 32 18.38 6.35 2.84
N LEU A 33 17.25 6.91 3.25
CA LEU A 33 16.26 6.28 4.09
C LEU A 33 15.10 5.84 3.19
N VAL A 34 14.73 4.57 3.23
CA VAL A 34 13.64 4.02 2.42
C VAL A 34 12.38 3.89 3.29
N ALA A 35 11.29 4.54 2.87
CA ALA A 35 9.96 4.31 3.45
C ALA A 35 9.47 2.90 3.10
N TYR A 36 9.64 1.96 4.03
CA TYR A 36 9.44 0.53 3.81
C TYR A 36 8.12 0.06 4.42
N SER A 37 7.35 -0.74 3.67
CA SER A 37 6.06 -1.29 4.13
C SER A 37 5.95 -2.80 4.00
N GLY A 38 6.96 -3.49 3.45
CA GLY A 38 6.88 -4.93 3.14
C GLY A 38 6.04 -5.28 1.90
N GLY A 39 5.39 -4.28 1.28
CA GLY A 39 4.82 -4.41 -0.06
C GLY A 39 5.91 -4.51 -1.13
N ILE A 40 5.56 -5.04 -2.30
CA ILE A 40 6.55 -5.37 -3.33
C ILE A 40 7.34 -4.14 -3.82
N ASP A 41 6.67 -3.01 -4.06
CA ASP A 41 7.30 -1.78 -4.52
C ASP A 41 8.37 -1.30 -3.52
N SER A 42 8.00 -1.19 -2.24
CA SER A 42 8.93 -0.76 -1.19
C SER A 42 10.05 -1.76 -0.93
N THR A 43 9.79 -3.06 -1.16
CA THR A 43 10.79 -4.12 -0.99
C THR A 43 11.83 -4.07 -2.10
N LEU A 44 11.39 -3.96 -3.36
CA LEU A 44 12.30 -3.82 -4.50
C LEU A 44 13.16 -2.56 -4.32
N LEU A 45 12.57 -1.43 -3.94
CA LEU A 45 13.31 -0.21 -3.68
C LEU A 45 14.32 -0.36 -2.54
N ALA A 46 13.93 -0.99 -1.42
CA ALA A 46 14.84 -1.21 -0.30
C ALA A 46 16.02 -2.11 -0.66
N VAL A 47 15.78 -3.17 -1.46
CA VAL A 47 16.84 -4.05 -1.97
C VAL A 47 17.76 -3.29 -2.93
N ALA A 48 17.21 -2.56 -3.90
CA ALA A 48 18.00 -1.77 -4.84
C ALA A 48 18.86 -0.73 -4.11
N ALA A 49 18.27 0.02 -3.18
CA ALA A 49 18.98 0.99 -2.35
C ALA A 49 20.06 0.36 -1.48
N HIS A 50 19.82 -0.83 -0.92
CA HIS A 50 20.82 -1.56 -0.16
C HIS A 50 21.99 -2.02 -1.04
N VAL A 51 21.73 -2.49 -2.27
CA VAL A 51 22.77 -2.86 -3.24
C VAL A 51 23.65 -1.65 -3.57
N VAL A 52 23.08 -0.46 -3.76
CA VAL A 52 23.84 0.75 -4.10
C VAL A 52 24.62 1.31 -2.90
N HIS A 53 24.00 1.41 -1.72
CA HIS A 53 24.55 2.18 -0.60
C HIS A 53 25.07 1.33 0.57
N GLY A 54 24.76 0.04 0.62
CA GLY A 54 25.11 -0.86 1.72
C GLY A 54 24.71 -0.28 3.09
N HIS A 55 25.71 0.02 3.92
CA HIS A 55 25.49 0.60 5.26
C HIS A 55 24.96 2.03 5.26
N ARG A 56 24.94 2.74 4.12
CA ARG A 56 24.37 4.08 3.98
C ARG A 56 22.90 4.06 3.52
N CYS A 57 22.28 2.88 3.54
CA CYS A 57 20.85 2.68 3.39
C CYS A 57 20.22 2.24 4.73
N LEU A 58 19.04 2.76 5.03
CA LEU A 58 18.19 2.33 6.14
C LEU A 58 16.75 2.19 5.66
N ALA A 59 16.17 1.00 5.78
CA ALA A 59 14.74 0.79 5.62
C ALA A 59 14.03 1.19 6.92
N VAL A 60 12.98 2.00 6.84
CA VAL A 60 12.17 2.37 7.99
C VAL A 60 10.75 1.87 7.82
N LEU A 61 10.31 1.04 8.78
CA LEU A 61 8.96 0.51 8.85
C LEU A 61 8.17 1.28 9.91
N ALA A 62 7.06 1.88 9.49
CA ALA A 62 6.12 2.50 10.41
C ALA A 62 5.07 1.48 10.87
N SER A 63 4.70 1.56 12.14
CA SER A 63 3.57 0.84 12.73
C SER A 63 2.62 1.81 13.42
N SER A 64 1.33 1.52 13.38
CA SER A 64 0.26 2.24 14.08
C SER A 64 -0.99 1.37 14.17
N ASP A 65 -2.02 1.88 14.84
CA ASP A 65 -3.35 1.25 14.92
C ASP A 65 -4.02 1.03 13.56
N THR A 66 -3.55 1.70 12.50
CA THR A 66 -4.15 1.57 11.15
C THR A 66 -3.46 0.50 10.30
N TYR A 67 -2.33 -0.05 10.75
CA TYR A 67 -1.64 -1.16 10.09
C TYR A 67 -2.05 -2.50 10.74
N PRO A 68 -2.45 -3.50 9.94
CA PRO A 68 -2.67 -4.83 10.49
C PRO A 68 -1.37 -5.40 11.09
N ALA A 69 -1.41 -5.88 12.33
CA ALA A 69 -0.22 -6.39 13.04
C ALA A 69 0.56 -7.46 12.24
N HIS A 70 -0.15 -8.40 11.62
CA HIS A 70 0.45 -9.45 10.79
C HIS A 70 1.24 -8.90 9.57
N GLU A 71 0.88 -7.71 9.07
CA GLU A 71 1.63 -7.07 7.98
C GLU A 71 2.94 -6.45 8.49
N VAL A 72 2.94 -5.86 9.70
CA VAL A 72 4.15 -5.33 10.35
C VAL A 72 5.12 -6.45 10.69
N GLU A 73 4.62 -7.56 11.23
CA GLU A 73 5.39 -8.77 11.52
C GLU A 73 5.99 -9.36 10.23
N TYR A 74 5.18 -9.50 9.19
CA TYR A 74 5.62 -9.98 7.88
C TYR A 74 6.71 -9.10 7.26
N ALA A 75 6.50 -7.78 7.25
CA ALA A 75 7.48 -6.83 6.71
C ALA A 75 8.80 -6.88 7.49
N SER A 76 8.73 -7.02 8.82
CA SER A 76 9.92 -7.13 9.66
C SER A 76 10.71 -8.41 9.40
N ALA A 77 10.02 -9.55 9.32
CA ALA A 77 10.63 -10.83 8.99
C ALA A 77 11.27 -10.80 7.58
N LEU A 78 10.54 -10.28 6.59
CA LEU A 78 11.02 -10.13 5.22
C LEU A 78 12.28 -9.26 5.13
N ALA A 79 12.31 -8.13 5.82
CA ALA A 79 13.50 -7.28 5.86
C ALA A 79 14.71 -7.99 6.47
N SER A 80 14.49 -8.78 7.53
CA SER A 80 15.54 -9.60 8.15
C SER A 80 16.06 -10.67 7.19
N ASP A 81 15.17 -11.41 6.52
CA ASP A 81 15.52 -12.47 5.57
C ASP A 81 16.31 -11.93 4.36
N LEU A 82 16.02 -10.70 3.94
CA LEU A 82 16.71 -10.01 2.86
C LEU A 82 18.01 -9.30 3.31
N GLY A 83 18.36 -9.38 4.60
CA GLY A 83 19.56 -8.72 5.15
C GLY A 83 19.48 -7.19 5.19
N LEU A 84 18.28 -6.62 5.15
CA LEU A 84 18.07 -5.18 5.16
C LEU A 84 18.26 -4.61 6.58
N ARG A 85 18.92 -3.45 6.66
CA ARG A 85 18.94 -2.66 7.90
C ARG A 85 17.56 -2.07 8.11
N LEU A 86 16.84 -2.56 9.11
CA LEU A 86 15.51 -2.09 9.47
C LEU A 86 15.54 -1.24 10.73
N PHE A 87 14.80 -0.14 10.73
CA PHE A 87 14.46 0.63 11.93
C PHE A 87 12.95 0.81 11.99
N GLN A 88 12.34 0.44 13.11
CA GLN A 88 10.90 0.58 13.29
C GLN A 88 10.58 1.89 14.00
N VAL A 89 9.50 2.53 13.58
CA VAL A 89 8.96 3.74 14.19
C VAL A 89 7.46 3.60 14.40
N GLU A 90 6.93 4.31 15.38
CA GLU A 90 5.50 4.36 15.65
C GLU A 90 4.92 5.68 15.12
N THR A 91 3.78 5.59 14.42
CA THR A 91 2.98 6.77 14.03
C THR A 91 1.65 6.75 14.78
N HIS A 92 1.08 7.93 14.99
CA HIS A 92 -0.10 8.14 15.81
C HIS A 92 -1.16 8.96 15.06
N GLU A 93 -1.46 8.59 13.81
CA GLU A 93 -2.38 9.35 12.96
C GLU A 93 -3.80 9.44 13.51
N LEU A 94 -4.19 8.52 14.40
CA LEU A 94 -5.46 8.62 15.14
C LEU A 94 -5.54 9.82 16.07
N VAL A 95 -4.41 10.42 16.48
CA VAL A 95 -4.42 11.62 17.31
C VAL A 95 -4.89 12.84 16.50
N ASP A 96 -4.67 12.85 15.17
CA ASP A 96 -5.11 13.95 14.31
C ASP A 96 -6.62 13.85 14.00
N PRO A 97 -7.45 14.82 14.43
CA PRO A 97 -8.87 14.85 14.08
C PRO A 97 -9.11 14.86 12.57
N LYS A 98 -8.19 15.40 11.76
CA LYS A 98 -8.31 15.44 10.30
C LYS A 98 -8.23 14.04 9.69
N PHE A 99 -7.34 13.19 10.20
CA PHE A 99 -7.29 11.77 9.81
C PHE A 99 -8.55 11.04 10.26
N ARG A 100 -8.98 11.24 11.51
CA ARG A 100 -10.15 10.57 12.10
C ARG A 100 -11.45 10.83 11.34
N ARG A 101 -11.63 12.02 10.74
CA ARG A 101 -12.83 12.33 9.93
C ARG A 101 -13.01 11.44 8.70
N ASN A 102 -11.97 10.71 8.29
CA ASN A 102 -12.01 9.80 7.16
C ASN A 102 -12.44 10.45 5.84
N ASP A 103 -12.05 11.71 5.64
CA ASP A 103 -12.30 12.41 4.38
C ASP A 103 -11.38 11.89 3.25
N ILE A 104 -11.57 12.42 2.04
CA ILE A 104 -10.77 12.05 0.85
C ILE A 104 -9.28 12.36 1.08
N ASP A 105 -8.97 13.39 1.87
CA ASP A 105 -7.61 13.83 2.21
C ASP A 105 -6.98 13.04 3.37
N ARG A 106 -7.65 12.06 3.98
CA ARG A 106 -7.09 11.22 5.07
C ARG A 106 -5.68 10.71 4.76
N CYS A 107 -5.47 10.23 3.54
CA CYS A 107 -4.17 9.71 3.10
C CYS A 107 -3.08 10.79 3.08
N TYR A 108 -3.42 12.05 2.81
CA TYR A 108 -2.50 13.17 2.91
C TYR A 108 -2.06 13.38 4.35
N TYR A 109 -2.99 13.45 5.31
CA TYR A 109 -2.65 13.67 6.73
C TYR A 109 -1.78 12.54 7.30
N CYS A 110 -2.14 11.28 7.02
CA CYS A 110 -1.35 10.12 7.41
C CYS A 110 0.07 10.15 6.80
N LYS A 111 0.20 10.47 5.51
CA LYS A 111 1.51 10.55 4.85
C LYS A 111 2.34 11.74 5.32
N SER A 112 1.71 12.86 5.65
CA SER A 112 2.38 14.04 6.18
C SER A 112 3.05 13.76 7.53
N GLU A 113 2.34 13.09 8.44
CA GLU A 113 2.94 12.64 9.71
C GLU A 113 4.10 11.67 9.47
N LEU A 114 3.86 10.63 8.65
CA LEU A 114 4.88 9.64 8.33
C LEU A 114 6.14 10.30 7.76
N PHE A 115 6.01 11.13 6.72
CA PHE A 115 7.17 11.73 6.07
C PHE A 115 7.87 12.76 6.96
N SER A 116 7.15 13.49 7.80
CA SER A 116 7.75 14.34 8.84
C SER A 116 8.62 13.54 9.81
N LEU A 117 8.11 12.39 10.28
CA LEU A 117 8.84 11.49 11.16
C LEU A 117 10.06 10.88 10.45
N LEU A 118 9.90 10.41 9.21
CA LEU A 118 11.01 9.84 8.43
C LEU A 118 12.11 10.87 8.18
N ARG A 119 11.77 12.15 7.98
CA ARG A 119 12.76 13.23 7.86
C ARG A 119 13.52 13.43 9.15
N THR A 120 12.82 13.47 10.29
CA THR A 120 13.45 13.53 11.62
C THR A 120 14.42 12.36 11.83
N VAL A 121 14.02 11.14 11.46
CA VAL A 121 14.89 9.96 11.56
C VAL A 121 16.09 10.06 10.62
N ALA A 122 15.88 10.51 9.38
CA ALA A 122 16.95 10.68 8.40
C ALA A 122 18.03 11.65 8.93
N ASP A 123 17.61 12.81 9.44
CA ASP A 123 18.50 13.83 10.01
C ASP A 123 19.30 13.28 11.19
N HIS A 124 18.63 12.60 12.14
CA HIS A 124 19.29 11.97 13.28
C HIS A 124 20.28 10.86 12.91
N LYS A 125 20.05 10.17 11.78
CA LYS A 125 20.91 9.08 11.28
C LYS A 125 21.95 9.58 10.25
N GLY A 126 21.96 10.87 9.93
CA GLY A 126 22.85 11.46 8.93
C GLY A 126 22.58 10.98 7.50
N LEU A 127 21.32 10.62 7.20
CA LEU A 127 20.88 10.20 5.87
C LEU A 127 20.27 11.38 5.12
N ARG A 128 20.78 11.66 3.91
CA ARG A 128 20.45 12.88 3.15
C ARG A 128 19.07 12.85 2.51
N HIS A 129 18.66 11.69 2.00
CA HIS A 129 17.44 11.56 1.20
C HIS A 129 16.47 10.58 1.83
N VAL A 130 15.17 10.88 1.76
CA VAL A 130 14.10 9.92 2.02
C VAL A 130 13.47 9.58 0.68
N VAL A 131 13.34 8.28 0.40
CA VAL A 131 12.75 7.75 -0.82
C VAL A 131 11.52 6.89 -0.50
N ASP A 132 10.54 6.86 -1.40
CA ASP A 132 9.35 6.02 -1.28
C ASP A 132 9.09 5.14 -2.50
N GLY A 133 8.21 4.15 -2.32
CA GLY A 133 7.89 3.13 -3.31
C GLY A 133 7.01 3.59 -4.47
N SER A 134 6.81 4.90 -4.69
CA SER A 134 5.95 5.40 -5.76
C SER A 134 6.54 5.07 -7.13
N ASN A 135 5.68 4.68 -8.08
CA ASN A 135 6.04 4.20 -9.42
C ASN A 135 5.33 5.02 -10.52
N LEU A 136 5.62 4.73 -11.79
CA LEU A 136 5.09 5.48 -12.95
C LEU A 136 3.56 5.47 -13.02
N ASP A 137 2.91 4.34 -12.69
CA ASP A 137 1.46 4.23 -12.74
C ASP A 137 0.77 5.11 -11.68
N ASP A 138 1.47 5.43 -10.59
CA ASP A 138 0.96 6.32 -9.55
C ASP A 138 1.10 7.81 -9.92
N LEU A 139 1.84 8.17 -10.99
CA LEU A 139 1.93 9.57 -11.46
C LEU A 139 0.68 10.05 -12.22
N ALA A 140 -0.05 9.12 -12.85
CA ALA A 140 -1.31 9.42 -13.54
C ALA A 140 -2.47 9.64 -12.56
N ASP A 141 -2.26 9.35 -11.27
CA ASP A 141 -3.24 9.40 -10.21
C ASP A 141 -2.77 10.44 -9.18
N PHE A 142 -3.29 11.67 -9.23
CA PHE A 142 -2.91 12.68 -8.25
C PHE A 142 -3.59 12.39 -6.91
N ARG A 143 -2.99 11.46 -6.15
CA ARG A 143 -3.48 11.05 -4.84
C ARG A 143 -3.04 12.06 -3.77
N PRO A 144 -3.87 12.30 -2.74
CA PRO A 144 -3.51 13.15 -1.59
C PRO A 144 -2.18 12.77 -0.93
N GLY A 145 -1.80 11.49 -0.91
CA GLY A 145 -0.52 11.03 -0.37
C GLY A 145 0.72 11.53 -1.15
N THR A 146 0.63 11.64 -2.48
CA THR A 146 1.72 12.12 -3.34
C THR A 146 1.98 13.61 -3.13
N ARG A 147 0.94 14.38 -2.79
CA ARG A 147 1.08 15.78 -2.37
C ARG A 147 1.96 15.90 -1.12
N ALA A 148 1.72 15.08 -0.10
CA ALA A 148 2.56 15.05 1.10
C ALA A 148 4.02 14.68 0.78
N ALA A 149 4.24 13.67 -0.08
CA ALA A 149 5.61 13.29 -0.49
C ALA A 149 6.40 14.49 -1.05
N LYS A 150 5.77 15.27 -1.94
CA LYS A 150 6.37 16.49 -2.53
C LYS A 150 6.67 17.56 -1.49
N GLU A 151 5.73 17.83 -0.58
CA GLU A 151 5.89 18.84 0.48
C GLU A 151 7.06 18.53 1.43
N TYR A 152 7.29 17.25 1.74
CA TYR A 152 8.39 16.78 2.58
C TYR A 152 9.66 16.39 1.79
N GLY A 153 9.71 16.75 0.51
CA GLY A 153 10.86 16.50 -0.38
C GLY A 153 11.23 15.03 -0.55
N VAL A 154 10.28 14.11 -0.37
CA VAL A 154 10.46 12.67 -0.58
C VAL A 154 10.60 12.38 -2.06
N LEU A 155 11.61 11.58 -2.40
CA LEU A 155 11.95 11.24 -3.78
C LEU A 155 11.36 9.88 -4.17
N SER A 156 10.99 9.72 -5.43
CA SER A 156 10.35 8.49 -5.94
C SER A 156 11.17 7.92 -7.12
N PRO A 157 12.35 7.35 -6.85
CA PRO A 157 13.31 7.00 -7.90
C PRO A 157 12.81 5.93 -8.88
N MET A 158 11.85 5.09 -8.47
CA MET A 158 11.21 4.13 -9.39
C MET A 158 10.32 4.83 -10.41
N ALA A 159 9.58 5.87 -10.00
CA ALA A 159 8.83 6.72 -10.92
C ALA A 159 9.77 7.49 -11.86
N ASP A 160 10.87 8.04 -11.34
CA ASP A 160 11.89 8.75 -12.14
C ASP A 160 12.59 7.85 -13.18
N ALA A 161 12.72 6.56 -12.89
CA ALA A 161 13.23 5.55 -13.80
C ALA A 161 12.15 4.94 -14.72
N GLY A 162 10.89 5.40 -14.61
CA GLY A 162 9.79 4.97 -15.47
C GLY A 162 9.31 3.53 -15.22
N LEU A 163 9.52 2.99 -14.02
CA LEU A 163 9.03 1.66 -13.66
C LEU A 163 7.52 1.67 -13.49
N THR A 164 6.83 0.78 -14.20
CA THR A 164 5.43 0.43 -13.95
C THR A 164 5.31 -0.67 -12.88
N LYS A 165 4.10 -0.93 -12.39
CA LYS A 165 3.79 -2.05 -11.48
C LYS A 165 4.14 -3.41 -12.10
N ASP A 166 3.93 -3.54 -13.40
CA ASP A 166 4.30 -4.77 -14.13
C ASP A 166 5.81 -4.92 -14.21
N ASP A 167 6.55 -3.84 -14.45
CA ASP A 167 8.02 -3.86 -14.41
C ASP A 167 8.52 -4.29 -13.02
N ILE A 168 7.98 -3.68 -11.96
CA ILE A 168 8.35 -3.99 -10.57
C ILE A 168 8.15 -5.47 -10.26
N ARG A 169 7.01 -6.05 -10.62
CA ARG A 169 6.75 -7.49 -10.41
C ARG A 169 7.70 -8.37 -11.22
N ASN A 170 7.96 -8.04 -12.48
CA ASN A 170 8.88 -8.80 -13.33
C ASN A 170 10.32 -8.75 -12.81
N ILE A 171 10.79 -7.57 -12.37
CA ILE A 171 12.10 -7.40 -11.74
C ILE A 171 12.16 -8.20 -10.44
N ALA A 172 11.19 -8.03 -9.55
CA ALA A 172 11.16 -8.72 -8.27
C ALA A 172 11.14 -10.24 -8.43
N SER A 173 10.34 -10.77 -9.36
CA SER A 173 10.30 -12.19 -9.68
C SER A 173 11.65 -12.68 -10.22
N SER A 174 12.30 -11.90 -11.09
CA SER A 174 13.62 -12.23 -11.65
C SER A 174 14.73 -12.20 -10.59
N LEU A 175 14.62 -11.33 -9.59
CA LEU A 175 15.51 -11.28 -8.42
C LEU A 175 15.21 -12.34 -7.37
N GLY A 176 14.14 -13.14 -7.54
CA GLY A 176 13.73 -14.15 -6.59
C GLY A 176 13.16 -13.59 -5.28
N LEU A 177 12.62 -12.37 -5.28
CA LEU A 177 12.03 -11.79 -4.07
C LEU A 177 10.80 -12.61 -3.64
N PRO A 178 10.70 -13.06 -2.38
CA PRO A 178 9.67 -14.00 -1.95
C PRO A 178 8.26 -13.38 -1.94
N ASN A 179 8.16 -12.04 -1.94
CA ASN A 179 6.91 -11.29 -1.94
C ASN A 179 6.50 -10.76 -3.33
N TRP A 180 7.10 -11.26 -4.42
CA TRP A 180 6.85 -10.74 -5.78
C TRP A 180 5.37 -10.75 -6.20
N ASP A 181 4.60 -11.71 -5.71
CA ASP A 181 3.16 -11.87 -5.97
C ASP A 181 2.27 -11.41 -4.79
N LYS A 182 2.85 -10.72 -3.80
CA LYS A 182 2.07 -10.22 -2.66
C LYS A 182 1.12 -9.11 -3.13
N PRO A 183 -0.18 -9.20 -2.84
CA PRO A 183 -1.12 -8.12 -3.15
C PRO A 183 -0.76 -6.82 -2.43
N SER A 184 -1.12 -5.67 -3.03
CA SER A 184 -0.90 -4.36 -2.41
C SER A 184 -1.63 -4.25 -1.07
N MET A 185 -0.89 -3.81 -0.06
CA MET A 185 -1.42 -3.53 1.28
C MET A 185 -2.32 -2.28 1.24
N ALA A 186 -3.41 -2.30 2.00
CA ALA A 186 -4.19 -1.12 2.30
C ALA A 186 -4.40 -1.03 3.83
N CYS A 187 -4.37 0.19 4.37
CA CYS A 187 -4.59 0.44 5.80
C CYS A 187 -6.01 0.02 6.24
N LEU A 188 -6.20 -0.25 7.52
CA LEU A 188 -7.49 -0.64 8.10
C LEU A 188 -8.56 0.45 7.92
N ALA A 189 -8.17 1.74 7.88
CA ALA A 189 -9.10 2.84 7.60
C ALA A 189 -9.78 2.71 6.23
N SER A 190 -9.17 2.00 5.27
CA SER A 190 -9.84 1.70 3.99
C SER A 190 -11.01 0.73 4.11
N ARG A 191 -11.34 0.20 5.30
CA ARG A 191 -12.52 -0.66 5.48
C ARG A 191 -13.79 0.11 5.79
N PHE A 192 -13.69 1.42 5.97
CA PHE A 192 -14.80 2.31 6.33
C PHE A 192 -15.12 3.24 5.15
N PRO A 193 -16.41 3.47 4.84
CA PRO A 193 -16.84 4.49 3.90
C PRO A 193 -16.26 5.86 4.24
N TYR A 194 -15.97 6.68 3.22
CA TYR A 194 -15.52 8.05 3.42
C TYR A 194 -16.54 8.85 4.24
N GLY A 195 -16.02 9.74 5.10
CA GLY A 195 -16.81 10.54 6.05
C GLY A 195 -17.23 9.80 7.32
N GLU A 196 -17.08 8.46 7.38
CA GLU A 196 -17.29 7.73 8.63
C GLU A 196 -16.09 7.89 9.57
N GLU A 197 -16.32 8.47 10.75
CA GLU A 197 -15.26 8.69 11.72
C GLU A 197 -14.52 7.38 12.10
N ILE A 198 -13.19 7.41 11.98
CA ILE A 198 -12.28 6.34 12.42
C ILE A 198 -11.99 6.49 13.92
N THR A 199 -12.14 5.38 14.63
CA THR A 199 -11.78 5.24 16.04
C THR A 199 -10.99 3.96 16.25
N GLU A 200 -10.19 3.93 17.31
CA GLU A 200 -9.42 2.75 17.70
C GLU A 200 -10.33 1.51 17.86
N GLY A 201 -11.47 1.64 18.54
CA GLY A 201 -12.44 0.55 18.71
C GLY A 201 -12.98 0.01 17.37
N LYS A 202 -13.21 0.88 16.38
CA LYS A 202 -13.63 0.46 15.03
C LYS A 202 -12.52 -0.29 14.30
N LEU A 203 -11.29 0.23 14.36
CA LEU A 203 -10.13 -0.42 13.75
C LEU A 203 -9.88 -1.81 14.37
N ASN A 204 -9.90 -1.90 15.70
CA ASN A 204 -9.75 -3.15 16.44
C ASN A 204 -10.83 -4.17 16.08
N ARG A 205 -12.09 -3.74 15.95
CA ARG A 205 -13.20 -4.60 15.50
C ARG A 205 -12.94 -5.18 14.11
N VAL A 206 -12.53 -4.35 13.14
CA VAL A 206 -12.22 -4.81 11.78
C VAL A 206 -10.98 -5.69 11.74
N ALA A 207 -9.92 -5.34 12.48
CA ALA A 207 -8.70 -6.12 12.56
C ALA A 207 -8.97 -7.52 13.14
N ALA A 208 -9.76 -7.60 14.22
CA ALA A 208 -10.18 -8.88 14.82
C ALA A 208 -11.02 -9.71 13.83
N ALA A 209 -11.94 -9.07 13.11
CA ALA A 209 -12.72 -9.74 12.07
C ALA A 209 -11.82 -10.30 10.95
N GLU A 210 -10.92 -9.49 10.38
CA GLU A 210 -10.01 -9.94 9.32
C GLU A 210 -9.07 -11.06 9.80
N ALA A 211 -8.57 -10.99 11.04
CA ALA A 211 -7.75 -12.04 11.64
C ALA A 211 -8.53 -13.35 11.78
N ALA A 212 -9.78 -13.29 12.26
CA ALA A 212 -10.62 -14.46 12.41
C ALA A 212 -10.94 -15.13 11.06
N ILE A 213 -11.24 -14.33 10.02
CA ILE A 213 -11.46 -14.89 8.67
C ILE A 213 -10.16 -15.45 8.09
N ARG A 214 -9.01 -14.80 8.32
CA ARG A 214 -7.71 -15.35 7.89
C ARG A 214 -7.41 -16.70 8.54
N ALA A 215 -7.79 -16.89 9.81
CA ALA A 215 -7.64 -18.16 10.51
C ALA A 215 -8.49 -19.30 9.92
N LEU A 216 -9.55 -18.98 9.16
CA LEU A 216 -10.32 -19.94 8.35
C LEU A 216 -9.64 -20.29 7.01
N GLY A 217 -8.44 -19.76 6.75
CA GLY A 217 -7.63 -20.07 5.59
C GLY A 217 -7.77 -19.13 4.39
N PHE A 218 -8.51 -18.02 4.53
CA PHE A 218 -8.64 -17.01 3.47
C PHE A 218 -7.35 -16.21 3.33
N ARG A 219 -6.85 -16.09 2.09
CA ARG A 219 -5.61 -15.39 1.78
C ARG A 219 -5.88 -13.94 1.41
N GLN A 220 -6.82 -13.71 0.49
CA GLN A 220 -7.17 -12.39 -0.01
C GLN A 220 -8.55 -12.02 0.51
N LEU A 221 -8.59 -11.17 1.54
CA LEU A 221 -9.83 -10.77 2.17
C LEU A 221 -9.83 -9.30 2.59
N ARG A 222 -11.03 -8.71 2.64
CA ARG A 222 -11.29 -7.45 3.34
C ARG A 222 -12.64 -7.51 4.03
N VAL A 223 -12.71 -7.03 5.27
CA VAL A 223 -13.99 -6.85 5.98
C VAL A 223 -14.37 -5.38 5.94
N ARG A 224 -15.27 -4.99 5.04
CA ARG A 224 -15.82 -3.63 5.00
C ARG A 224 -16.85 -3.46 6.10
N ALA A 225 -16.68 -2.42 6.91
CA ALA A 225 -17.61 -2.08 7.96
C ALA A 225 -18.63 -1.07 7.44
N HIS A 226 -19.91 -1.44 7.49
CA HIS A 226 -21.06 -0.56 7.23
C HIS A 226 -21.87 -0.48 8.52
N SER A 227 -21.45 0.38 9.45
CA SER A 227 -21.99 0.43 10.82
C SER A 227 -21.94 -0.94 11.52
N ASP A 228 -23.06 -1.66 11.60
CA ASP A 228 -23.17 -2.98 12.25
C ASP A 228 -23.14 -4.16 11.27
N LEU A 229 -22.98 -3.88 9.97
CA LEU A 229 -22.82 -4.89 8.93
C LEU A 229 -21.33 -5.07 8.59
N ALA A 230 -20.84 -6.29 8.71
CA ALA A 230 -19.58 -6.72 8.09
C ALA A 230 -19.88 -7.25 6.69
N ARG A 231 -19.35 -6.58 5.67
CA ARG A 231 -19.37 -7.05 4.29
C ARG A 231 -17.98 -7.60 3.93
N LEU A 232 -17.90 -8.92 3.82
CA LEU A 232 -16.68 -9.65 3.51
C LEU A 232 -16.45 -9.71 1.99
N GLU A 233 -15.33 -9.17 1.55
CA GLU A 233 -14.77 -9.33 0.21
C GLU A 233 -13.72 -10.46 0.27
N VAL A 234 -13.81 -11.47 -0.59
CA VAL A 234 -12.83 -12.58 -0.71
C VAL A 234 -12.24 -12.68 -2.12
N GLY A 235 -11.09 -13.34 -2.27
CA GLY A 235 -10.53 -13.64 -3.59
C GLY A 235 -11.53 -14.37 -4.49
N PRO A 236 -11.53 -14.12 -5.82
CA PRO A 236 -12.44 -14.81 -6.75
C PRO A 236 -12.35 -16.34 -6.72
N ASP A 237 -11.16 -16.87 -6.42
CA ASP A 237 -10.88 -18.29 -6.25
C ASP A 237 -11.27 -18.84 -4.86
N GLU A 238 -11.73 -17.98 -3.94
CA GLU A 238 -12.06 -18.33 -2.56
C GLU A 238 -13.59 -18.34 -2.28
N PHE A 239 -14.43 -18.08 -3.30
CA PHE A 239 -15.90 -18.03 -3.14
C PHE A 239 -16.51 -19.37 -2.73
N GLU A 240 -16.06 -20.49 -3.31
CA GLU A 240 -16.56 -21.81 -2.98
C GLU A 240 -16.33 -22.11 -1.49
N ARG A 241 -15.11 -21.87 -1.01
CA ARG A 241 -14.76 -21.96 0.41
C ARG A 241 -15.64 -21.06 1.27
N ALA A 242 -15.86 -19.80 0.85
CA ALA A 242 -16.71 -18.86 1.60
C ALA A 242 -18.14 -19.39 1.77
N TRP A 243 -18.69 -20.05 0.75
CA TRP A 243 -20.01 -20.67 0.83
C TRP A 243 -20.03 -21.89 1.75
N GLU A 244 -19.03 -22.76 1.64
CA GLU A 244 -18.88 -23.96 2.48
C GLU A 244 -18.75 -23.59 3.96
N THR A 245 -17.90 -22.61 4.30
CA THR A 245 -17.62 -22.16 5.67
C THR A 245 -18.48 -20.96 6.11
N ARG A 246 -19.64 -20.75 5.49
CA ARG A 246 -20.46 -19.54 5.71
C ARG A 246 -20.95 -19.39 7.16
N ALA A 247 -21.15 -20.50 7.87
CA ALA A 247 -21.59 -20.49 9.26
C ALA A 247 -20.47 -20.03 10.20
N GLU A 248 -19.25 -20.51 9.97
CA GLU A 248 -18.03 -20.12 10.67
C GLU A 248 -17.69 -18.65 10.41
N ILE A 249 -17.80 -18.20 9.15
CA ILE A 249 -17.62 -16.78 8.79
C ILE A 249 -18.62 -15.91 9.54
N ALA A 250 -19.91 -16.25 9.51
CA ALA A 250 -20.93 -15.49 10.21
C ALA A 250 -20.69 -15.44 11.73
N SER A 251 -20.27 -16.56 12.33
CA SER A 251 -19.92 -16.62 13.75
C SER A 251 -18.71 -15.76 14.08
N ALA A 252 -17.65 -15.83 13.27
CA ALA A 252 -16.42 -15.05 13.45
C ALA A 252 -16.69 -13.54 13.38
N LEU A 253 -17.42 -13.08 12.35
CA LEU A 253 -17.75 -11.67 12.17
C LEU A 253 -18.65 -11.16 13.31
N LYS A 254 -19.63 -11.96 13.74
CA LYS A 254 -20.49 -11.57 14.88
C LYS A 254 -19.72 -11.51 16.19
N SER A 255 -18.80 -12.44 16.41
CA SER A 255 -17.94 -12.47 17.61
C SER A 255 -16.98 -11.27 17.65
N ALA A 256 -16.60 -10.74 16.49
CA ALA A 256 -15.82 -9.50 16.41
C ALA A 256 -16.65 -8.24 16.73
N GLY A 257 -17.99 -8.34 16.84
CA GLY A 257 -18.86 -7.22 17.23
C GLY A 257 -19.72 -6.64 16.10
N PHE A 258 -19.98 -7.42 15.05
CA PHE A 258 -20.97 -7.06 14.01
C PHE A 258 -22.32 -7.74 14.28
N THR A 259 -23.43 -7.07 13.93
CA THR A 259 -24.78 -7.65 14.02
C THR A 259 -25.08 -8.52 12.80
N PHE A 260 -24.67 -8.05 11.63
CA PHE A 260 -24.93 -8.70 10.34
C PHE A 260 -23.62 -9.06 9.65
N ALA A 261 -23.65 -10.18 8.93
CA ALA A 261 -22.55 -10.67 8.11
C ALA A 261 -23.06 -10.90 6.69
N ALA A 262 -22.35 -10.37 5.70
CA ALA A 262 -22.63 -10.58 4.28
C ALA A 262 -21.32 -10.86 3.53
N VAL A 263 -21.42 -11.57 2.41
CA VAL A 263 -20.34 -11.72 1.45
C VAL A 263 -20.65 -10.81 0.26
N ASP A 264 -19.66 -10.05 -0.19
CA ASP A 264 -19.74 -9.26 -1.41
C ASP A 264 -19.73 -10.19 -2.62
N LEU A 265 -20.77 -10.12 -3.46
CA LEU A 265 -20.91 -10.96 -4.65
C LEU A 265 -19.86 -10.63 -5.73
N GLU A 266 -19.30 -9.42 -5.71
CA GLU A 266 -18.23 -9.02 -6.62
C GLU A 266 -16.83 -9.40 -6.09
N GLY A 267 -16.75 -9.82 -4.81
CA GLY A 267 -15.51 -10.26 -4.18
C GLY A 267 -14.51 -9.12 -3.98
N TYR A 268 -13.24 -9.50 -3.80
CA TYR A 268 -12.15 -8.56 -3.58
C TYR A 268 -11.80 -7.80 -4.85
N ARG A 269 -11.87 -6.47 -4.78
CA ARG A 269 -11.46 -5.56 -5.85
C ARG A 269 -10.67 -4.38 -5.29
N SER A 270 -9.66 -3.93 -6.04
CA SER A 270 -8.94 -2.70 -5.68
C SER A 270 -9.88 -1.50 -5.86
N GLY A 271 -9.90 -0.57 -4.90
CA GLY A 271 -10.71 0.64 -4.99
C GLY A 271 -12.23 0.47 -4.84
N SER A 272 -12.74 -0.68 -4.35
CA SER A 272 -14.20 -0.91 -4.25
C SER A 272 -14.98 0.14 -3.45
N LEU A 273 -14.36 0.84 -2.49
CA LEU A 273 -15.02 1.93 -1.76
C LEU A 273 -15.12 3.25 -2.55
N ASN A 274 -14.36 3.41 -3.63
CA ASN A 274 -14.42 4.59 -4.47
C ASN A 274 -15.71 4.62 -5.32
N GLU A 275 -16.40 3.48 -5.44
CA GLU A 275 -17.66 3.38 -6.19
C GLU A 275 -18.82 4.10 -5.50
N GLY A 276 -18.75 4.26 -4.17
CA GLY A 276 -19.73 5.02 -3.40
C GLY A 276 -19.54 6.53 -3.46
N LEU A 277 -18.44 7.02 -4.05
CA LEU A 277 -18.20 8.45 -4.23
C LEU A 277 -19.06 8.98 -5.39
N ASP A 278 -19.62 10.17 -5.20
CA ASP A 278 -20.27 10.91 -6.29
C ASP A 278 -19.25 11.41 -7.33
N SER A 279 -19.74 11.95 -8.45
CA SER A 279 -18.88 12.38 -9.56
C SER A 279 -17.86 13.46 -9.15
N GLU A 280 -18.27 14.39 -8.29
CA GLU A 280 -17.42 15.50 -7.80
C GLU A 280 -16.32 14.96 -6.88
N GLN A 281 -16.67 14.04 -5.97
CA GLN A 281 -15.73 13.36 -5.09
C GLN A 281 -14.75 12.46 -5.85
N ARG A 282 -15.19 11.80 -6.93
CA ARG A 282 -14.30 11.01 -7.81
C ARG A 282 -13.35 11.90 -8.60
N GLU A 283 -13.81 13.06 -9.08
CA GLU A 283 -12.93 14.06 -9.71
C GLU A 283 -11.89 14.61 -8.72
N ILE A 284 -12.27 14.84 -7.46
CA ILE A 284 -11.33 15.25 -6.39
C ILE A 284 -10.33 14.12 -6.06
N LEU A 285 -10.74 12.86 -6.13
CA LEU A 285 -9.86 11.71 -5.88
C LEU A 285 -8.87 11.49 -7.04
N LEU A 286 -9.31 11.70 -8.29
CA LEU A 286 -8.53 11.47 -9.51
C LEU A 286 -7.72 12.70 -9.97
N GLN A 287 -8.05 13.90 -9.45
CA GLN A 287 -7.61 15.24 -9.89
C GLN A 287 -7.03 15.28 -11.31
N LEU A 288 -7.85 14.89 -12.28
CA LEU A 288 -7.55 15.12 -13.68
C LEU A 288 -7.41 16.64 -13.90
N PRO A 289 -6.35 17.14 -14.55
CA PRO A 289 -6.24 18.55 -14.82
C PRO A 289 -7.37 19.00 -15.77
N GLY A 290 -8.32 19.78 -15.23
CA GLY A 290 -9.20 20.68 -15.98
C GLY A 290 -10.40 20.05 -16.69
N GLY A 291 -11.51 19.91 -15.98
CA GLY A 291 -12.84 19.89 -16.59
C GLY A 291 -13.56 21.22 -16.32
N HIS A 292 -13.24 22.27 -17.09
CA HIS A 292 -14.11 23.43 -17.12
C HIS A 292 -15.50 22.99 -17.58
N SER A 293 -16.50 23.35 -16.77
CA SER A 293 -17.89 23.50 -17.17
C SER A 293 -17.97 24.09 -18.59
N ALA A 294 -18.40 23.27 -19.54
CA ALA A 294 -19.01 23.73 -20.76
C ALA A 294 -20.49 23.42 -20.63
N ALA A 295 -21.23 24.42 -20.16
CA ALA A 295 -22.65 24.54 -20.40
C ALA A 295 -22.96 24.35 -21.89
N ILE A 296 -23.98 23.55 -22.19
CA ILE A 296 -25.25 23.89 -22.88
C ILE A 296 -26.24 22.77 -22.54
#